data_AF-A0A7Z0ME85-F1
#
_entry.id   AF-A0A7Z0ME85-F1
#
_cell.length_a   1.000
_cell.length_b   1.000
_cell.length_c   1.000
_cell.angle_alpha   90.00
_cell.angle_beta   90.00
_cell.angle_gamma   90.00
#
_symmetry.space_group_name_H-M   'P 1'
#
loop_
_entity.id
_entity.type
_entity.pdbx_description
1 polymer ?
#
loop_
_entity_poly.entity_id
_entity_poly.type
_entity_poly.pdbx_seq_one_letter_code
_entity_poly.pdbx_strand_id
1 'polypeptide(L)'
;MIDSDRAHFFGLVADVYAFYGREFSDFAGTVWWAAMRSFDLVAVNDAFGRHCVNPDAGQYLPKPADIVRMLQGSTQDAAMVAWSKVDRAVRSVGAYQTVAFDDPIIHRALEDMGGWITLGQKSEKEWPFVAKEFENRYRGYRSRSEVPAYPSSLPGIAQAQNAMNGHGQPEPVLIGNAEVARRVLLGGSDKPAISFARPAALQLEIA
;
A
#
# COMPACT_ATOMS: atom_id res chain seq x y z
N MET A 1 -14.43 11.74 8.38
CA MET A 1 -15.43 12.30 9.30
C MET A 1 -14.78 13.42 10.06
N ILE A 2 -15.49 14.52 10.21
CA ILE A 2 -15.07 15.70 10.96
C ILE A 2 -15.73 15.70 12.35
N ASP A 3 -15.26 16.53 13.28
CA ASP A 3 -15.72 16.48 14.68
C ASP A 3 -17.22 16.75 14.83
N SER A 4 -17.87 17.45 13.90
CA SER A 4 -19.33 17.62 13.87
C SER A 4 -20.10 16.33 13.60
N ASP A 5 -19.48 15.35 12.95
CA ASP A 5 -20.11 14.05 12.65
C ASP A 5 -20.17 13.14 13.88
N ARG A 6 -19.42 13.48 14.94
CA ARG A 6 -19.16 12.60 16.08
C ARG A 6 -20.41 12.18 16.83
N ALA A 7 -21.36 13.08 17.02
CA ALA A 7 -22.62 12.78 17.70
C ALA A 7 -23.48 11.79 16.89
N HIS A 8 -23.62 12.02 15.58
CA HIS A 8 -24.34 11.11 14.69
C HIS A 8 -23.67 9.74 14.59
N PHE A 9 -22.34 9.72 14.51
CA PHE A 9 -21.57 8.48 14.48
C PHE A 9 -21.76 7.67 15.77
N PHE A 10 -21.73 8.29 16.95
CA PHE A 10 -21.98 7.57 18.20
C PHE A 10 -23.41 7.08 18.34
N GLY A 11 -24.40 7.84 17.86
CA GLY A 11 -25.78 7.35 17.75
C GLY A 11 -25.87 6.10 16.89
N LEU A 12 -25.29 6.13 15.69
CA LEU A 12 -25.26 4.98 14.79
C LEU A 12 -24.61 3.74 15.43
N VAL A 13 -23.44 3.89 16.06
CA VAL A 13 -22.77 2.76 16.71
C VAL A 13 -23.59 2.25 17.90
N ALA A 14 -24.22 3.12 18.67
CA ALA A 14 -25.12 2.72 19.75
C ALA A 14 -26.32 1.92 19.24
N ASP A 15 -26.93 2.33 18.12
CA ASP A 15 -28.03 1.62 17.48
C ASP A 15 -27.59 0.23 16.99
N VAL A 16 -26.39 0.12 16.42
CA VAL A 16 -25.81 -1.18 16.03
C VAL A 16 -25.61 -2.07 17.27
N TYR A 17 -25.07 -1.55 18.36
CA TYR A 17 -24.92 -2.31 19.60
C TYR A 17 -26.26 -2.78 20.16
N ALA A 18 -27.26 -1.91 20.16
CA ALA A 18 -28.62 -2.22 20.58
C ALA A 18 -29.26 -3.32 19.70
N PHE A 19 -29.05 -3.27 18.39
CA PHE A 19 -29.52 -4.30 17.45
C PHE A 19 -28.98 -5.70 17.81
N TYR A 20 -27.74 -5.78 18.28
CA TYR A 20 -27.11 -7.03 18.74
C TYR A 20 -27.33 -7.33 20.24
N GLY A 21 -28.17 -6.56 20.94
CA GLY A 21 -28.45 -6.74 22.37
C GLY A 21 -27.24 -6.51 23.26
N ARG A 22 -26.32 -5.61 22.88
CA ARG A 22 -25.11 -5.26 23.62
C ARG A 22 -25.15 -3.80 24.09
N GLU A 23 -24.48 -3.52 25.20
CA GLU A 23 -24.31 -2.15 25.68
C GLU A 23 -23.13 -1.46 25.00
N PHE A 24 -23.34 -0.21 24.61
CA PHE A 24 -22.31 0.65 24.04
C PHE A 24 -21.60 1.41 25.16
N SER A 25 -20.29 1.20 25.30
CA SER A 25 -19.46 1.87 26.31
C SER A 25 -18.66 3.02 25.73
N ASP A 26 -18.25 3.96 26.59
CA ASP A 26 -17.39 5.08 26.19
C ASP A 26 -16.06 4.59 25.58
N PHE A 27 -15.49 3.51 26.11
CA PHE A 27 -14.29 2.91 25.54
C PHE A 27 -14.54 2.39 24.12
N ALA A 28 -15.66 1.69 23.89
CA ALA A 28 -16.02 1.27 22.53
C ALA A 28 -16.15 2.48 21.59
N GLY A 29 -16.79 3.56 22.05
CA GLY A 29 -16.91 4.80 21.28
C GLY A 29 -15.57 5.41 20.89
N THR A 30 -14.60 5.46 21.80
CA THR A 30 -13.25 5.99 21.48
C THR A 30 -12.53 5.14 20.43
N VAL A 31 -12.60 3.81 20.53
CA VAL A 31 -11.98 2.88 19.57
C VAL A 31 -12.65 3.00 18.20
N TRP A 32 -13.99 3.03 18.16
CA TRP A 32 -14.76 3.19 16.93
C TRP A 32 -14.47 4.52 16.24
N TRP A 33 -14.41 5.62 16.99
CA TRP A 33 -14.10 6.94 16.44
C TRP A 33 -12.70 6.98 15.82
N ALA A 34 -11.71 6.47 16.54
CA ALA A 34 -10.33 6.43 16.05
C ALA A 34 -10.22 5.63 14.74
N ALA A 35 -10.90 4.47 14.66
CA ALA A 35 -10.88 3.62 13.49
C ALA A 35 -11.61 4.21 12.29
N MET A 36 -12.68 4.98 12.51
CA MET A 36 -13.56 5.45 11.44
C MET A 36 -13.28 6.88 10.96
N ARG A 37 -12.49 7.66 11.69
CA ARG A 37 -12.28 9.10 11.42
C ARG A 37 -11.81 9.41 9.99
N SER A 38 -11.05 8.50 9.37
CA SER A 38 -10.54 8.66 7.99
C SER A 38 -11.59 8.44 6.89
N PHE A 39 -12.78 7.95 7.21
CA PHE A 39 -13.83 7.64 6.24
C PHE A 39 -14.96 8.66 6.24
N ASP A 40 -15.81 8.65 5.22
CA ASP A 40 -17.03 9.45 5.18
C ASP A 40 -18.15 8.82 6.03
N LEU A 41 -18.95 9.64 6.72
CA LEU A 41 -20.04 9.14 7.58
C LEU A 41 -21.08 8.34 6.80
N VAL A 42 -21.42 8.76 5.57
CA VAL A 42 -22.39 8.07 4.71
C VAL A 42 -21.86 6.70 4.33
N ALA A 43 -20.58 6.61 3.97
CA ALA A 43 -19.93 5.35 3.64
C ALA A 43 -19.89 4.39 4.85
N VAL A 44 -19.58 4.91 6.04
CA VAL A 44 -19.57 4.13 7.29
C VAL A 44 -20.97 3.59 7.60
N ASN A 45 -22.01 4.42 7.47
CA ASN A 45 -23.40 4.01 7.68
C ASN A 45 -23.82 2.89 6.71
N ASP A 46 -23.51 3.04 5.43
CA ASP A 46 -23.75 1.99 4.42
C ASP A 46 -23.01 0.68 4.76
N ALA A 47 -21.76 0.77 5.22
CA ALA A 47 -20.97 -0.40 5.59
C ALA A 47 -21.56 -1.15 6.80
N PHE A 48 -22.06 -0.44 7.81
CA PHE A 48 -22.81 -1.06 8.92
C PHE A 48 -24.08 -1.75 8.41
N GLY A 49 -24.86 -1.08 7.56
CA GLY A 49 -26.08 -1.64 6.97
C GLY A 49 -25.79 -2.94 6.21
N ARG A 50 -24.76 -2.95 5.35
CA ARG A 50 -24.31 -4.15 4.63
C ARG A 50 -23.82 -5.25 5.56
N HIS A 51 -23.19 -4.91 6.69
CA HIS A 51 -22.75 -5.91 7.67
C HIS A 51 -23.94 -6.62 8.31
N CYS A 52 -24.95 -5.87 8.73
CA CYS A 52 -26.14 -6.43 9.40
C CYS A 52 -26.91 -7.43 8.54
N VAL A 53 -26.87 -7.29 7.21
CA VAL A 53 -27.55 -8.20 6.27
C VAL A 53 -26.61 -9.24 5.65
N ASN A 54 -25.34 -9.31 6.09
CA ASN A 54 -24.39 -10.29 5.61
C ASN A 54 -24.69 -11.68 6.25
N PRO A 55 -25.01 -12.73 5.48
CA PRO A 55 -25.37 -14.04 6.05
C PRO A 55 -24.20 -14.74 6.76
N ASP A 56 -22.96 -14.43 6.41
CA ASP A 56 -21.77 -15.09 6.96
C ASP A 56 -21.25 -14.40 8.24
N ALA A 57 -21.27 -13.05 8.25
CA ALA A 57 -20.67 -12.24 9.31
C ALA A 57 -21.71 -11.49 10.18
N GLY A 58 -22.89 -11.20 9.63
CA GLY A 58 -23.91 -10.35 10.24
C GLY A 58 -24.60 -10.93 11.47
N GLN A 59 -24.37 -12.21 11.78
CA GLN A 59 -24.85 -12.85 13.01
C GLN A 59 -24.15 -12.34 14.29
N TYR A 60 -22.98 -11.71 14.16
CA TYR A 60 -22.22 -11.18 15.30
C TYR A 60 -22.09 -9.66 15.21
N LEU A 61 -21.97 -9.00 16.37
CA LEU A 61 -21.63 -7.58 16.42
C LEU A 61 -20.30 -7.34 15.69
N PRO A 62 -20.24 -6.42 14.69
CA PRO A 62 -19.01 -6.13 13.98
C PRO A 62 -17.95 -5.59 14.92
N LYS A 63 -16.68 -5.93 14.66
CA LYS A 63 -15.54 -5.18 15.17
C LYS A 63 -15.24 -4.02 14.24
N PRO A 64 -14.55 -2.95 14.70
CA PRO A 64 -14.11 -1.87 13.81
C PRO A 64 -13.37 -2.37 12.56
N ALA A 65 -12.55 -3.42 12.69
CA ALA A 65 -11.83 -4.02 11.57
C ALA A 65 -12.75 -4.61 10.48
N ASP A 66 -13.94 -5.11 10.83
CA ASP A 66 -14.89 -5.65 9.86
C ASP A 66 -15.44 -4.54 8.96
N ILE A 67 -15.79 -3.40 9.56
CA ILE A 67 -16.27 -2.22 8.83
C ILE A 67 -15.13 -1.57 8.04
N VAL A 68 -13.92 -1.45 8.60
CA VAL A 68 -12.74 -0.98 7.84
C VAL A 68 -12.52 -1.85 6.60
N ARG A 69 -12.58 -3.17 6.74
CA ARG A 69 -12.43 -4.11 5.61
C ARG A 69 -13.52 -3.90 4.55
N MET A 70 -14.75 -3.60 4.95
CA MET A 70 -15.84 -3.31 4.02
C MET A 70 -15.74 -1.94 3.32
N LEU A 71 -15.01 -0.99 3.92
CA LEU A 71 -14.79 0.36 3.40
C LEU A 71 -13.54 0.45 2.50
N GLN A 72 -12.44 -0.21 2.88
CA GLN A 72 -11.17 -0.16 2.15
C GLN A 72 -10.94 -1.36 1.23
N GLY A 73 -11.75 -2.41 1.35
CA GLY A 73 -11.41 -3.74 0.83
C GLY A 73 -10.41 -4.46 1.75
N SER A 74 -10.12 -5.72 1.47
CA SER A 74 -9.05 -6.42 2.18
C SER A 74 -7.67 -5.99 1.68
N THR A 75 -6.64 -6.18 2.51
CA THR A 75 -5.25 -5.99 2.05
C THR A 75 -4.91 -6.89 0.86
N GLN A 76 -5.61 -8.03 0.73
CA GLN A 76 -5.48 -8.94 -0.41
C GLN A 76 -6.08 -8.34 -1.69
N ASP A 77 -7.27 -7.71 -1.60
CA ASP A 77 -7.88 -7.05 -2.76
C ASP A 77 -6.99 -5.90 -3.26
N ALA A 78 -6.47 -5.10 -2.33
CA ALA A 78 -5.52 -4.03 -2.65
C ALA A 78 -4.25 -4.57 -3.31
N ALA A 79 -3.73 -5.71 -2.83
CA ALA A 79 -2.56 -6.36 -3.41
C ALA A 79 -2.82 -6.88 -4.83
N MET A 80 -4.00 -7.47 -5.08
CA MET A 80 -4.40 -7.93 -6.41
C MET A 80 -4.56 -6.77 -7.40
N VAL A 81 -5.14 -5.65 -6.97
CA VAL A 81 -5.26 -4.44 -7.79
C VAL A 81 -3.87 -3.85 -8.09
N ALA A 82 -3.00 -3.77 -7.09
CA ALA A 82 -1.62 -3.32 -7.26
C ALA A 82 -0.85 -4.23 -8.23
N TRP A 83 -0.96 -5.54 -8.07
CA TRP A 83 -0.34 -6.52 -8.98
C TRP A 83 -0.87 -6.40 -10.41
N SER A 84 -2.18 -6.20 -10.59
CA SER A 84 -2.78 -6.00 -11.91
C SER A 84 -2.20 -4.78 -12.63
N LYS A 85 -1.88 -3.69 -11.91
CA LYS A 85 -1.18 -2.53 -12.47
C LYS A 85 0.23 -2.89 -12.89
N VAL A 86 0.97 -3.63 -12.06
CA VAL A 86 2.34 -4.07 -12.36
C VAL A 86 2.36 -4.98 -13.59
N ASP A 87 1.51 -5.99 -13.64
CA ASP A 87 1.41 -6.93 -14.77
C ASP A 87 1.12 -6.20 -16.07
N ARG A 88 0.10 -5.34 -16.07
CA ARG A 88 -0.23 -4.53 -17.25
C ARG A 88 0.92 -3.62 -17.65
N ALA A 89 1.62 -2.99 -16.71
CA ALA A 89 2.75 -2.11 -16.99
C ALA A 89 3.91 -2.90 -17.63
N VAL A 90 4.24 -4.09 -17.11
CA VAL A 90 5.31 -4.92 -17.69
C VAL A 90 4.94 -5.33 -19.12
N ARG A 91 3.70 -5.76 -19.35
CA ARG A 91 3.22 -6.23 -20.65
C ARG A 91 3.06 -5.12 -21.69
N SER A 92 2.86 -3.87 -21.27
CA SER A 92 2.60 -2.74 -22.19
C SER A 92 3.79 -1.78 -22.38
N VAL A 93 4.49 -1.46 -21.30
CA VAL A 93 5.61 -0.50 -21.29
C VAL A 93 6.95 -1.22 -21.43
N GLY A 94 7.07 -2.41 -20.83
CA GLY A 94 8.29 -3.20 -20.80
C GLY A 94 9.36 -2.66 -19.84
N ALA A 95 10.42 -3.45 -19.66
CA ALA A 95 11.52 -3.16 -18.73
C ALA A 95 12.51 -2.10 -19.21
N TYR A 96 12.37 -1.67 -20.47
CA TYR A 96 13.32 -0.75 -21.10
C TYR A 96 13.15 0.68 -20.58
N GLN A 97 11.91 1.10 -20.38
CA GLN A 97 11.55 2.45 -19.92
C GLN A 97 11.47 2.51 -18.40
N THR A 98 11.82 3.67 -17.85
CA THR A 98 11.62 4.00 -16.44
C THR A 98 10.16 4.24 -16.16
N VAL A 99 9.66 3.76 -15.03
CA VAL A 99 8.24 3.87 -14.65
C VAL A 99 8.07 4.48 -13.26
N ALA A 100 6.95 5.17 -13.05
CA ALA A 100 6.50 5.62 -11.74
C ALA A 100 5.00 5.31 -11.57
N PHE A 101 4.67 4.50 -10.58
CA PHE A 101 3.31 4.13 -10.21
C PHE A 101 2.66 5.18 -9.31
N ASP A 102 1.34 5.18 -9.31
CA ASP A 102 0.48 5.96 -8.41
C ASP A 102 0.39 5.40 -6.97
N ASP A 103 1.23 4.44 -6.61
CA ASP A 103 1.28 3.86 -5.26
C ASP A 103 2.74 3.61 -4.83
N PRO A 104 3.22 4.29 -3.76
CA PRO A 104 4.60 4.17 -3.29
C PRO A 104 4.93 2.76 -2.75
N ILE A 105 3.93 1.99 -2.30
CA ILE A 105 4.13 0.63 -1.83
C ILE A 105 4.47 -0.30 -3.00
N ILE A 106 3.97 -0.01 -4.21
CA ILE A 106 4.39 -0.74 -5.42
C ILE A 106 5.88 -0.55 -5.65
N HIS A 107 6.37 0.69 -5.56
CA HIS A 107 7.79 1.00 -5.74
C HIS A 107 8.66 0.24 -4.75
N ARG A 108 8.28 0.30 -3.47
CA ARG A 108 9.01 -0.41 -2.41
C ARG A 108 9.01 -1.91 -2.62
N ALA A 109 7.84 -2.50 -2.88
CA ALA A 109 7.72 -3.95 -3.05
C ALA A 109 8.55 -4.45 -4.24
N LEU A 110 8.57 -3.69 -5.34
CA LEU A 110 9.38 -4.02 -6.51
C LEU A 110 10.87 -3.83 -6.27
N GLU A 111 11.28 -2.78 -5.55
CA GLU A 111 12.67 -2.59 -5.13
C GLU A 111 13.18 -3.80 -4.33
N ASP A 112 12.41 -4.26 -3.34
CA ASP A 112 12.75 -5.45 -2.53
C ASP A 112 12.77 -6.76 -3.33
N MET A 113 12.15 -6.78 -4.51
CA MET A 113 12.17 -7.90 -5.45
C MET A 113 13.28 -7.79 -6.50
N GLY A 114 14.17 -6.80 -6.37
CA GLY A 114 15.30 -6.59 -7.28
C GLY A 114 15.05 -5.54 -8.38
N GLY A 115 13.96 -4.79 -8.28
CA GLY A 115 13.64 -3.66 -9.17
C GLY A 115 12.99 -4.03 -10.50
N TRP A 116 12.70 -2.99 -11.29
CA TRP A 116 11.91 -3.09 -12.53
C TRP A 116 12.61 -3.88 -13.64
N ILE A 117 13.92 -3.70 -13.82
CA ILE A 117 14.70 -4.44 -14.82
C ILE A 117 14.67 -5.94 -14.52
N THR A 118 14.88 -6.33 -13.26
CA THR A 118 14.86 -7.73 -12.83
C THR A 118 13.49 -8.36 -13.01
N LEU A 119 12.41 -7.62 -12.69
CA LEU A 119 11.05 -8.08 -12.91
C LEU A 119 10.78 -8.39 -14.39
N GLY A 120 11.24 -7.52 -15.29
CA GLY A 120 11.07 -7.69 -16.73
C GLY A 120 11.89 -8.82 -17.36
N GLN A 121 12.82 -9.43 -16.62
CA GLN A 121 13.59 -10.60 -17.05
C GLN A 121 12.93 -11.93 -16.65
N LYS A 122 11.84 -11.89 -15.86
CA LYS A 122 11.14 -13.08 -15.39
C LYS A 122 10.36 -13.76 -16.52
N SER A 123 10.38 -15.09 -16.51
CA SER A 123 9.64 -15.90 -17.48
C SER A 123 8.16 -16.05 -17.10
N GLU A 124 7.30 -16.38 -18.08
CA GLU A 124 5.87 -16.67 -17.84
C GLU A 124 5.66 -17.84 -16.84
N LYS A 125 6.62 -18.76 -16.73
CA LYS A 125 6.58 -19.86 -15.74
C LYS A 125 6.85 -19.37 -14.32
N GLU A 126 7.70 -18.36 -14.15
CA GLU A 126 7.98 -17.73 -12.85
C GLU A 126 6.88 -16.75 -12.45
N TRP A 127 6.14 -16.21 -13.41
CA TRP A 127 5.18 -15.13 -13.23
C TRP A 127 4.17 -15.34 -12.08
N PRO A 128 3.57 -16.53 -11.89
CA PRO A 128 2.67 -16.77 -10.74
C PRO A 128 3.38 -16.69 -9.38
N PHE A 129 4.65 -17.10 -9.30
CA PHE A 129 5.45 -17.01 -8.07
C PHE A 129 5.85 -15.58 -7.77
N VAL A 130 6.23 -14.83 -8.80
CA VAL A 130 6.52 -13.38 -8.72
C VAL A 130 5.28 -12.63 -8.25
N ALA A 131 4.10 -12.93 -8.81
CA ALA A 131 2.83 -12.37 -8.36
C ALA A 131 2.61 -12.61 -6.86
N LYS A 132 2.77 -13.87 -6.43
CA LYS A 132 2.56 -14.23 -5.02
C LYS A 132 3.55 -13.56 -4.08
N GLU A 133 4.80 -13.47 -4.50
CA GLU A 133 5.87 -12.82 -3.77
C GLU A 133 5.59 -11.31 -3.59
N PHE A 134 5.17 -10.64 -4.67
CA PHE A 134 4.75 -9.25 -4.66
C PHE A 134 3.56 -9.02 -3.73
N GLU A 135 2.48 -9.80 -3.90
CA GLU A 135 1.27 -9.66 -3.09
C GLU A 135 1.57 -9.80 -1.59
N ASN A 136 2.40 -10.77 -1.21
CA ASN A 136 2.78 -10.98 0.18
C ASN A 136 3.55 -9.78 0.77
N ARG A 137 4.51 -9.21 0.02
CA ARG A 137 5.26 -8.01 0.44
C ARG A 137 4.35 -6.79 0.51
N TYR A 138 3.56 -6.54 -0.53
CA TYR A 138 2.61 -5.42 -0.58
C TYR A 138 1.64 -5.45 0.60
N ARG A 139 1.07 -6.62 0.91
CA ARG A 139 0.19 -6.81 2.07
C ARG A 139 0.91 -6.52 3.39
N GLY A 140 2.16 -6.93 3.52
CA GLY A 140 2.97 -6.66 4.70
C GLY A 140 3.21 -5.17 4.94
N TYR A 141 3.40 -4.38 3.88
CA TYR A 141 3.51 -2.92 3.99
C TYR A 141 2.17 -2.26 4.30
N ARG A 142 1.12 -2.67 3.59
CA ARG A 142 -0.24 -2.15 3.82
C ARG A 142 -0.76 -2.43 5.23
N SER A 143 -0.49 -3.61 5.78
CA SER A 143 -0.98 -3.97 7.12
C SER A 143 -0.38 -3.10 8.23
N ARG A 144 0.83 -2.58 8.05
CA ARG A 144 1.48 -1.67 9.00
C ARG A 144 1.03 -0.22 8.87
N SER A 145 0.28 0.13 7.82
CA SER A 145 -0.11 1.52 7.51
C SER A 145 1.08 2.50 7.43
N GLU A 146 2.28 1.97 7.16
CA GLU A 146 3.50 2.75 7.00
C GLU A 146 3.87 2.81 5.52
N VAL A 147 4.28 3.98 5.05
CA VAL A 147 4.93 4.14 3.75
C VAL A 147 6.45 4.17 4.01
N PRO A 148 7.15 3.03 3.89
CA PRO A 148 8.60 2.99 4.05
C PRO A 148 9.29 3.84 2.98
N ALA A 149 10.57 4.17 3.17
CA ALA A 149 11.37 4.83 2.15
C ALA A 149 11.33 4.03 0.83
N TYR A 150 11.01 4.69 -0.27
CA TYR A 150 10.80 4.07 -1.58
C TYR A 150 11.49 4.89 -2.67
N PRO A 151 11.90 4.25 -3.79
CA PRO A 151 12.55 4.95 -4.89
C PRO A 151 11.54 5.84 -5.63
N SER A 152 11.97 7.04 -6.03
CA SER A 152 11.14 8.03 -6.75
C SER A 152 10.54 7.46 -8.04
N SER A 153 11.33 6.70 -8.78
CA SER A 153 10.95 5.96 -9.97
C SER A 153 11.66 4.62 -9.98
N LEU A 154 11.20 3.70 -10.84
CA LEU A 154 11.84 2.42 -11.03
C LEU A 154 12.64 2.44 -12.34
N PRO A 155 13.99 2.51 -12.28
CA PRO A 155 14.81 2.68 -13.47
C PRO A 155 14.64 1.54 -14.46
N GLY A 156 14.42 1.90 -15.73
CA GLY A 156 14.50 0.97 -16.85
C GLY A 156 15.92 0.83 -17.39
N ILE A 157 16.10 -0.08 -18.34
CA ILE A 157 17.39 -0.35 -18.99
C ILE A 157 18.00 0.93 -19.59
N ALA A 158 17.18 1.77 -20.23
CA ALA A 158 17.65 3.01 -20.85
C ALA A 158 18.25 3.99 -19.85
N GLN A 159 17.60 4.19 -18.70
CA GLN A 159 18.12 5.08 -17.65
C GLN A 159 19.40 4.52 -17.04
N ALA A 160 19.47 3.21 -16.78
CA ALA A 160 20.67 2.57 -16.26
C ALA A 160 21.87 2.77 -17.20
N GLN A 161 21.67 2.64 -18.51
CA GLN A 161 22.70 2.89 -19.52
C GLN A 161 23.07 4.38 -19.63
N ASN A 162 22.10 5.28 -19.62
CA ASN A 162 22.34 6.72 -19.69
C ASN A 162 23.11 7.25 -18.47
N ALA A 163 22.81 6.74 -17.28
CA ALA A 163 23.51 7.09 -16.05
C ALA A 163 25.00 6.74 -16.11
N MET A 164 25.36 5.60 -16.72
CA MET A 164 26.76 5.21 -16.92
C MET A 164 27.50 6.11 -17.92
N ASN A 165 26.78 6.68 -18.89
CA ASN A 165 27.34 7.49 -19.98
C ASN A 165 27.22 9.02 -19.74
N GLY A 166 26.70 9.44 -18.58
CA GLY A 166 26.55 10.86 -18.24
C GLY A 166 25.46 11.60 -19.03
N HIS A 167 24.50 10.88 -19.60
CA HIS A 167 23.39 11.47 -20.34
C HIS A 167 22.20 11.80 -19.42
N GLY A 168 21.31 12.68 -19.90
CA GLY A 168 20.09 13.06 -19.19
C GLY A 168 19.19 11.86 -18.89
N GLN A 169 18.44 11.94 -17.78
CA GLN A 169 17.51 10.89 -17.39
C GLN A 169 16.19 11.06 -18.15
N PRO A 170 15.69 10.00 -18.83
CA PRO A 170 14.42 10.06 -19.51
C PRO A 170 13.28 10.24 -18.49
N GLU A 171 12.24 10.98 -18.87
CA GLU A 171 11.07 11.15 -18.02
C GLU A 171 10.38 9.79 -17.78
N PRO A 172 10.05 9.44 -16.52
CA PRO A 172 9.35 8.20 -16.22
C PRO A 172 7.96 8.13 -16.84
N VAL A 173 7.57 6.96 -17.32
CA VAL A 173 6.19 6.68 -17.70
C VAL A 173 5.34 6.57 -16.44
N LEU A 174 4.31 7.41 -16.33
CA LEU A 174 3.40 7.41 -15.19
C LEU A 174 2.34 6.31 -15.33
N ILE A 175 2.23 5.43 -14.33
CA ILE A 175 1.33 4.28 -14.33
C ILE A 175 0.19 4.49 -13.32
N GLY A 176 -1.05 4.34 -13.79
CA GLY A 176 -2.25 4.53 -12.98
C GLY A 176 -2.77 5.97 -13.07
N ASN A 177 -3.14 6.57 -11.93
CA ASN A 177 -3.54 7.98 -11.90
C ASN A 177 -2.30 8.88 -12.05
N ALA A 178 -2.18 9.59 -13.17
CA ALA A 178 -1.01 10.41 -13.50
C ALA A 178 -0.68 11.48 -12.44
N GLU A 179 -1.69 12.14 -11.87
CA GLU A 179 -1.47 13.18 -10.86
C GLU A 179 -0.98 12.60 -9.52
N VAL A 180 -1.48 11.41 -9.16
CA VAL A 180 -1.00 10.69 -7.98
C VAL A 180 0.42 10.16 -8.22
N ALA A 181 0.68 9.56 -9.38
CA ALA A 181 2.01 9.08 -9.76
C ALA A 181 3.05 10.19 -9.77
N ARG A 182 2.68 11.40 -10.21
CA ARG A 182 3.55 12.58 -10.12
C ARG A 182 3.88 12.95 -8.68
N ARG A 183 2.91 12.88 -7.77
CA ARG A 183 3.14 13.12 -6.34
C ARG A 183 4.04 12.06 -5.71
N VAL A 184 3.86 10.78 -6.09
CA VAL A 184 4.74 9.68 -5.67
C VAL A 184 6.17 9.91 -6.17
N LEU A 185 6.32 10.29 -7.44
CA LEU A 185 7.62 10.61 -8.05
C LEU A 185 8.35 11.72 -7.30
N LEU A 186 7.65 12.79 -6.91
CA LEU A 186 8.22 13.90 -6.16
C LEU A 186 8.50 13.57 -4.68
N GLY A 187 7.78 12.60 -4.12
CA GLY A 187 7.87 12.21 -2.71
C GLY A 187 8.85 11.08 -2.40
N GLY A 188 9.30 10.34 -3.41
CA GLY A 188 10.27 9.26 -3.23
C GLY A 188 11.68 9.78 -2.95
N SER A 189 12.54 8.89 -2.45
CA SER A 189 13.94 9.22 -2.17
C SER A 189 14.85 8.19 -2.83
N ASP A 190 15.91 8.66 -3.49
CA ASP A 190 16.92 7.76 -4.07
C ASP A 190 17.95 7.29 -3.02
N LYS A 191 17.67 7.51 -1.72
CA LYS A 191 18.56 7.07 -0.64
C LYS A 191 18.36 5.57 -0.39
N PRO A 192 19.44 4.77 -0.34
CA PRO A 192 19.33 3.36 -0.01
C PRO A 192 18.73 3.20 1.40
N ALA A 193 17.69 2.36 1.50
CA ALA A 193 16.95 2.14 2.75
C ALA A 193 17.79 1.53 3.88
N ILE A 194 18.95 0.93 3.54
CA ILE A 194 19.89 0.33 4.49
C ILE A 194 21.26 0.98 4.29
N SER A 195 21.78 1.60 5.35
CA SER A 195 23.14 2.11 5.40
C SER A 195 24.11 0.96 5.71
N PHE A 196 25.05 0.70 4.81
CA PHE A 196 26.14 -0.24 5.04
C PHE A 196 27.35 0.50 5.60
N ALA A 197 27.81 0.12 6.79
CA ALA A 197 29.06 0.60 7.37
C ALA A 197 30.15 -0.47 7.23
N ARG A 198 31.33 -0.11 6.73
CA ARG A 198 32.50 -0.99 6.77
C ARG A 198 33.24 -0.77 8.10
N PRO A 199 33.65 -1.82 8.83
CA PRO A 199 34.55 -1.64 9.95
C PRO A 199 35.90 -1.08 9.44
N ALA A 200 36.42 -0.05 10.11
CA ALA A 200 37.77 0.44 9.87
C ALA A 200 38.78 -0.65 10.24
N ALA A 201 39.85 -0.78 9.46
CA ALA A 201 40.90 -1.76 9.72
C ALA A 201 41.47 -1.55 11.13
N LEU A 202 41.39 -2.59 11.98
CA LEU A 202 42.13 -2.65 13.23
C LEU A 202 43.62 -2.62 12.89
N GLN A 203 44.27 -1.47 13.08
CA GLN A 203 45.73 -1.41 13.14
C GLN A 203 46.17 -2.18 14.39
N LEU A 204 46.60 -3.41 14.20
CA LEU A 204 47.37 -4.15 15.20
C LEU A 204 48.75 -3.50 15.28
N GLU A 205 48.93 -2.57 16.21
CA GLU A 205 50.25 -2.20 16.69
C GLU A 205 50.81 -3.41 17.44
N ILE A 206 51.70 -4.14 16.77
CA ILE A 206 52.54 -5.15 17.41
C ILE A 206 53.66 -4.39 18.11
N ALA A 207 53.59 -4.36 19.45
CA ALA A 207 54.64 -3.86 20.33
C ALA A 207 55.82 -4.84 20.41
#